data_AF-A0A6U6DL32-F1
#
_entry.id   AF-A0A6U6DL32-F1
#
_cell.length_a   1.000
_cell.length_b   1.000
_cell.length_c   1.000
_cell.angle_alpha   90.00
_cell.angle_beta   90.00
_cell.angle_gamma   90.00
#
_symmetry.space_group_name_H-M   'P 1'
#
loop_
_entity.id
_entity.type
_entity.pdbx_description
1 polymer ?
#
loop_
_entity_poly.entity_id
_entity_poly.type
_entity_poly.pdbx_seq_one_letter_code
_entity_poly.pdbx_strand_id
1 'polypeptide(L)'
;RGGKEGRETGVIQQGATGSRTMEKKHLTYSRRTIRPDGGRDPSVRVIRKEAHASSVKGFETEGSREAVRFYMNAEKKALEATEREKKMMEILRADEKSRQESETKMLNRSLGIKMQEFEEEWLHKRKEMETHCASLLEAVNEKAEAQRHHFEEHVAAERIPPVKFSPLIRDMIKQGKKLAQAEMYNDVLLLHKRVEAGKMQEEESWKKSILDKQEVRRKQLEQKIAQEKRNVDEKVR
;
A
#
# COMPACT_ATOMS: atom_id res chain seq x y z
N ARG A 1 2.99 -28.59 42.86
CA ARG A 1 4.32 -28.13 42.39
C ARG A 1 4.11 -27.72 40.93
N GLY A 2 3.75 -26.48 40.59
CA GLY A 2 4.42 -25.19 40.86
C GLY A 2 5.46 -24.94 39.75
N GLY A 3 5.51 -23.86 38.97
CA GLY A 3 4.73 -22.62 38.78
C GLY A 3 4.82 -22.23 37.28
N LYS A 4 3.97 -21.32 36.78
CA LYS A 4 4.27 -19.89 36.48
C LYS A 4 5.46 -19.69 35.52
N GLU A 5 5.47 -18.86 34.49
CA GLU A 5 4.65 -17.76 33.95
C GLU A 5 5.27 -17.45 32.57
N GLY A 6 4.53 -16.92 31.60
CA GLY A 6 5.12 -16.52 30.32
C GLY A 6 4.11 -16.16 29.23
N ARG A 7 3.17 -15.27 29.56
CA ARG A 7 2.38 -14.54 28.54
C ARG A 7 3.32 -13.52 27.90
N GLU A 8 3.69 -13.72 26.64
CA GLU A 8 4.22 -12.64 25.80
C GLU A 8 3.14 -12.20 24.82
N THR A 9 2.45 -11.16 25.25
CA THR A 9 1.68 -10.25 24.42
C THR A 9 2.65 -9.41 23.59
N GLY A 10 2.90 -9.82 22.35
CA GLY A 10 3.60 -9.02 21.34
C GLY A 10 2.62 -8.02 20.71
N VAL A 11 2.63 -6.81 21.24
CA VAL A 11 1.82 -5.65 20.87
C VAL A 11 2.00 -5.31 19.39
N ILE A 12 0.87 -5.23 18.67
CA ILE A 12 0.74 -4.53 17.39
C ILE A 12 1.10 -3.07 17.65
N GLN A 13 2.31 -2.66 17.25
CA GLN A 13 2.67 -1.25 17.21
C GLN A 13 1.89 -0.62 16.06
N GLN A 14 0.73 -0.07 16.42
CA GLN A 14 0.03 0.92 15.61
C GLN A 14 1.02 2.06 15.35
N GLY A 15 1.43 2.21 14.09
CA GLY A 15 2.09 3.40 13.62
C GLY A 15 1.15 4.59 13.77
N ALA A 16 1.19 5.22 14.94
CA ALA A 16 0.64 6.53 15.14
C ALA A 16 1.42 7.49 14.25
N THR A 17 0.93 7.73 13.04
CA THR A 17 1.24 8.92 12.26
C THR A 17 0.63 10.10 12.98
N GLY A 18 1.29 10.50 14.07
CA GLY A 18 1.06 11.77 14.71
C GLY A 18 1.27 12.83 13.64
N SER A 19 0.15 13.42 13.23
CA SER A 19 0.11 14.63 12.42
C SER A 19 0.78 15.73 13.24
N ARG A 20 2.10 15.78 13.15
CA ARG A 20 2.92 16.83 13.75
C ARG A 20 2.69 18.01 12.84
N THR A 21 1.73 18.85 13.20
CA THR A 21 1.64 20.22 12.72
C THR A 21 3.06 20.78 12.81
N MET A 22 3.72 20.91 11.66
CA MET A 22 4.98 21.62 11.55
C MET A 22 4.64 23.08 11.80
N GLU A 23 4.59 23.46 13.08
CA GLU A 23 4.83 24.83 13.48
C GLU A 23 6.13 25.23 12.80
N LYS A 24 6.01 26.08 11.76
CA LYS A 24 7.12 26.79 11.15
C LYS A 24 7.71 27.69 12.23
N LYS A 25 8.56 27.12 13.09
CA LYS A 25 9.45 27.90 13.94
C LYS A 25 10.46 28.54 13.00
N HIS A 26 10.15 29.75 12.57
CA HIS A 26 11.11 30.63 11.95
C HIS A 26 12.30 30.75 12.90
N LEU A 27 13.37 30.02 12.61
CA LEU A 27 14.63 30.12 13.33
C LEU A 27 15.31 31.42 12.87
N THR A 28 14.84 32.55 13.38
CA THR A 28 15.43 33.86 13.13
C THR A 28 16.63 34.04 14.04
N TYR A 29 17.81 33.58 13.60
CA TYR A 29 19.05 34.14 14.14
C TYR A 29 19.17 35.58 13.65
N SER A 30 18.56 36.50 14.41
CA SER A 30 18.69 37.93 14.16
C SER A 30 20.13 38.36 14.43
N ARG A 31 20.88 38.74 13.39
CA ARG A 31 22.19 39.42 13.50
C ARG A 31 22.12 40.81 14.16
N ARG A 32 21.04 41.15 14.87
CA ARG A 32 20.88 42.46 15.56
C ARG A 32 21.73 42.63 16.81
N THR A 33 22.39 41.59 17.30
CA THR A 33 23.27 41.67 18.47
C THR A 33 24.74 41.85 18.08
N ILE A 34 25.07 42.97 17.41
CA ILE A 34 26.47 43.44 17.33
C ILE A 34 26.50 44.97 17.41
N ARG A 35 26.25 45.55 18.59
CA ARG A 35 26.91 46.79 19.05
C ARG A 35 26.93 46.81 20.59
N PRO A 36 28.10 46.81 21.25
CA PRO A 36 28.17 47.12 22.67
C PRO A 36 27.88 48.63 22.89
N ASP A 37 27.24 48.96 24.01
CA ASP A 37 27.05 50.32 24.54
C ASP A 37 26.17 51.31 23.76
N GLY A 38 24.85 51.07 23.76
CA GLY A 38 23.85 52.16 23.65
C GLY A 38 23.67 52.80 22.27
N GLY A 39 24.23 52.21 21.21
CA GLY A 39 23.83 52.46 19.82
C GLY A 39 24.24 53.80 19.19
N ARG A 40 25.02 54.66 19.87
CA ARG A 40 25.46 55.95 19.28
C ARG A 40 26.81 55.84 18.57
N ASP A 41 26.88 56.42 17.37
CA ASP A 41 28.10 56.51 16.56
C ASP A 41 29.25 57.18 17.36
N PRO A 42 30.43 56.55 17.49
CA PRO A 42 31.57 57.08 18.24
C PRO A 42 31.98 58.51 17.82
N SER A 43 31.83 58.84 16.53
CA SER A 43 32.20 60.16 15.98
C SER A 43 31.25 61.29 16.41
N VAL A 44 29.95 60.99 16.59
CA VAL A 44 28.95 61.94 17.12
C VAL A 44 29.19 62.20 18.61
N ARG A 45 29.70 61.19 19.33
CA ARG A 45 30.01 61.28 20.76
C ARG A 45 31.18 62.23 21.04
N VAL A 46 32.20 62.22 20.19
CA VAL A 46 33.38 63.10 20.30
C VAL A 46 32.96 64.56 20.11
N ILE A 47 32.18 64.86 19.07
CA ILE A 47 31.79 66.24 18.72
C ILE A 47 30.84 66.86 19.76
N ARG A 48 29.92 66.07 20.33
CA ARG A 48 29.06 66.56 21.42
C ARG A 48 29.86 66.86 22.70
N LYS A 49 30.91 66.09 23.00
CA LYS A 49 31.80 66.37 24.12
C LYS A 49 32.59 67.66 23.88
N GLU A 50 33.07 67.89 22.66
CA GLU A 50 33.76 69.12 22.27
C GLU A 50 32.85 70.36 22.32
N ALA A 51 31.61 70.26 21.85
CA ALA A 51 30.61 71.35 21.93
C ALA A 51 30.23 71.70 23.37
N HIS A 52 30.15 70.70 24.25
CA HIS A 52 29.91 70.93 25.68
C HIS A 52 31.11 71.59 26.37
N ALA A 53 32.33 71.26 25.94
CA ALA A 53 33.55 71.84 26.48
C ALA A 53 33.77 73.30 26.06
N SER A 54 33.39 73.66 24.82
CA SER A 54 33.44 75.05 24.34
C SER A 54 32.35 75.94 24.97
N SER A 55 31.19 75.38 25.31
CA SER A 55 30.12 76.10 26.05
C SER A 55 30.50 76.46 27.50
N VAL A 56 31.46 75.77 28.12
CA VAL A 56 31.85 75.97 29.53
C VAL A 56 33.00 76.98 29.67
N LYS A 57 33.68 77.34 28.57
CA LYS A 57 34.78 78.31 28.54
C LYS A 57 34.44 79.49 27.61
N GLY A 58 33.69 80.47 28.10
CA GLY A 58 33.59 81.78 27.43
C GLY A 58 32.23 82.45 27.52
N PHE A 59 32.13 83.45 28.39
CA PHE A 59 31.19 84.56 28.27
C PHE A 59 31.69 85.47 27.13
N GLU A 60 30.78 86.14 26.42
CA GLU A 60 30.96 87.07 25.28
C GLU A 60 30.78 86.48 23.86
N THR A 61 30.21 87.31 23.00
CA THR A 61 29.25 87.02 21.91
C THR A 61 29.78 86.23 20.69
N GLU A 62 31.04 85.82 20.67
CA GLU A 62 31.63 84.97 19.62
C GLU A 62 31.57 83.47 19.96
N GLY A 63 31.65 83.09 21.24
CA GLY A 63 31.54 81.69 21.69
C GLY A 63 30.16 81.07 21.41
N SER A 64 29.11 81.91 21.35
CA SER A 64 27.75 81.50 21.01
C SER A 64 27.59 81.12 19.53
N ARG A 65 28.25 81.84 18.61
CA ARG A 65 28.20 81.52 17.17
C ARG A 65 28.97 80.24 16.84
N GLU A 66 30.10 80.02 17.49
CA GLU A 66 30.87 78.79 17.33
C GLU A 66 30.16 77.57 17.94
N ALA A 67 29.60 77.71 19.14
CA ALA A 67 28.78 76.66 19.75
C ALA A 67 27.60 76.27 18.85
N VAL A 68 26.87 77.24 18.29
CA VAL A 68 25.78 76.97 17.33
C VAL A 68 26.26 76.22 16.10
N ARG A 69 27.43 76.56 15.53
CA ARG A 69 28.03 75.82 14.41
C ARG A 69 28.40 74.38 14.80
N PHE A 70 28.93 74.16 16.00
CA PHE A 70 29.23 72.81 16.49
C PHE A 70 27.96 71.97 16.67
N TYR A 71 26.89 72.56 17.22
CA TYR A 71 25.60 71.86 17.36
C TYR A 71 24.97 71.53 16.00
N MET A 72 24.97 72.47 15.06
CA MET A 72 24.48 72.21 13.69
C MET A 72 25.31 71.13 12.97
N ASN A 73 26.64 71.11 13.14
CA ASN A 73 27.50 70.06 12.58
C ASN A 73 27.25 68.70 13.26
N ALA A 74 27.02 68.69 14.57
CA ALA A 74 26.66 67.48 15.31
C ALA A 74 25.30 66.92 14.89
N GLU A 75 24.32 67.80 14.63
CA GLU A 75 23.00 67.43 14.12
C GLU A 75 23.08 66.87 12.70
N LYS A 76 23.84 67.54 11.81
CA LYS A 76 24.10 67.05 10.45
C LYS A 76 24.75 65.66 10.47
N LYS A 77 25.78 65.45 11.29
CA LYS A 77 26.44 64.13 11.43
C LYS A 77 25.54 63.08 12.07
N ALA A 78 24.63 63.48 12.97
CA ALA A 78 23.63 62.57 13.51
C ALA A 78 22.64 62.13 12.43
N LEU A 79 22.16 63.04 11.59
CA LEU A 79 21.31 62.71 10.43
C LEU A 79 22.03 61.78 9.45
N GLU A 80 23.28 62.09 9.08
CA GLU A 80 24.11 61.23 8.22
C GLU A 80 24.35 59.84 8.83
N ALA A 81 24.50 59.74 10.15
CA ALA A 81 24.61 58.45 10.84
C ALA A 81 23.29 57.64 10.77
N THR A 82 22.14 58.29 10.95
CA THR A 82 20.84 57.63 10.80
C THR A 82 20.56 57.18 9.36
N GLU A 83 21.00 57.94 8.36
CA GLU A 83 20.89 57.55 6.96
C GLU A 83 21.81 56.36 6.62
N ARG A 84 23.05 56.35 7.14
CA ARG A 84 23.95 55.20 7.02
C ARG A 84 23.35 53.95 7.66
N GLU A 85 22.71 54.10 8.83
CA GLU A 85 22.03 52.99 9.50
C GLU A 85 20.82 52.48 8.71
N LYS A 86 20.00 53.37 8.14
CA LYS A 86 18.88 52.99 7.27
C LYS A 86 19.37 52.21 6.04
N LYS A 87 20.41 52.71 5.35
CA LYS A 87 21.01 52.03 4.19
C LYS A 87 21.58 50.66 4.56
N MET A 88 22.28 50.56 5.68
CA MET A 88 22.82 49.28 6.18
C MET A 88 21.69 48.28 6.48
N MET A 89 20.62 48.72 7.12
CA MET A 89 19.47 47.87 7.41
C MET A 89 18.75 47.41 6.14
N GLU A 90 18.69 48.25 5.11
CA GLU A 90 18.11 47.91 3.82
C GLU A 90 18.96 46.85 3.08
N ILE A 91 20.28 46.98 3.08
CA ILE A 91 21.20 45.96 2.55
C ILE A 91 21.02 44.63 3.28
N LEU A 92 20.96 44.65 4.62
CA LEU A 92 20.75 43.43 5.41
C LEU A 92 19.39 42.76 5.11
N ARG A 93 18.33 43.53 4.86
CA ARG A 93 17.04 42.98 4.45
C ARG A 93 17.10 42.36 3.05
N ALA A 94 17.78 43.01 2.10
CA ALA A 94 17.93 42.50 0.75
C ALA A 94 18.74 41.19 0.71
N ASP A 95 19.83 41.14 1.47
CA ASP A 95 20.67 39.94 1.62
C ASP A 95 19.87 38.78 2.25
N GLU A 96 19.14 39.05 3.32
CA GLU A 96 18.29 38.04 3.98
C GLU A 96 17.17 37.54 3.06
N LYS A 97 16.55 38.42 2.26
CA LYS A 97 15.56 38.02 1.25
C LYS A 97 16.20 37.10 0.20
N SER A 98 17.39 37.44 -0.29
CA SER A 98 18.12 36.62 -1.26
C SER A 98 18.47 35.23 -0.70
N ARG A 99 18.90 35.16 0.57
CA ARG A 99 19.14 33.90 1.29
C ARG A 99 17.88 33.05 1.40
N GLN A 100 16.76 33.64 1.81
CA GLN A 100 15.49 32.91 1.90
C GLN A 100 15.00 32.40 0.55
N GLU A 101 15.17 33.19 -0.51
CA GLU A 101 14.83 32.76 -1.87
C GLU A 101 15.69 31.59 -2.35
N SER A 102 17.00 31.58 -2.06
CA SER A 102 17.88 30.47 -2.43
C SER A 102 17.57 29.20 -1.64
N GLU A 103 17.31 29.32 -0.33
CA GLU A 103 16.88 28.19 0.52
C GLU A 103 15.56 27.61 0.04
N THR A 104 14.58 28.45 -0.27
CA THR A 104 13.27 28.01 -0.79
C THR A 104 13.43 27.28 -2.13
N LYS A 105 14.29 27.78 -3.03
CA LYS A 105 14.59 27.10 -4.30
C LYS A 105 15.22 25.72 -4.09
N MET A 106 16.17 25.60 -3.17
CA MET A 106 16.82 24.32 -2.85
C MET A 106 15.84 23.33 -2.22
N LEU A 107 15.00 23.79 -1.28
CA LEU A 107 13.96 22.97 -0.65
C LEU A 107 12.93 22.47 -1.67
N ASN A 108 12.45 23.34 -2.57
CA ASN A 108 11.50 22.96 -3.60
C ASN A 108 12.10 21.93 -4.58
N ARG A 109 13.39 22.06 -4.93
CA ARG A 109 14.08 21.05 -5.75
C ARG A 109 14.18 19.72 -5.03
N SER A 110 14.59 19.72 -3.76
CA SER A 110 14.68 18.49 -2.97
C SER A 110 13.31 17.81 -2.79
N LEU A 111 12.25 18.60 -2.57
CA LEU A 111 10.89 18.09 -2.50
C LEU A 111 10.45 17.47 -3.83
N GLY A 112 10.76 18.11 -4.96
CA GLY A 112 10.48 17.59 -6.29
C GLY A 112 11.13 16.23 -6.54
N ILE A 113 12.41 16.07 -6.18
CA ILE A 113 13.14 14.80 -6.32
C ILE A 113 12.47 13.71 -5.47
N LYS A 114 12.18 13.99 -4.19
CA LYS A 114 11.53 13.01 -3.31
C LYS A 114 10.14 12.61 -3.79
N MET A 115 9.42 13.54 -4.41
CA MET A 115 8.10 13.27 -4.97
C MET A 115 8.20 12.35 -6.19
N GLN A 116 9.20 12.56 -7.05
CA GLN A 116 9.50 11.67 -8.18
C GLN A 116 9.90 10.27 -7.71
N GLU A 117 10.82 10.17 -6.74
CA GLU A 117 11.22 8.88 -6.14
C GLU A 117 10.00 8.13 -5.58
N PHE A 118 9.13 8.84 -4.86
CA PHE A 118 7.90 8.26 -4.34
C PHE A 118 6.95 7.78 -5.44
N GLU A 119 6.75 8.57 -6.50
CA GLU A 119 5.90 8.20 -7.63
C GLU A 119 6.45 6.96 -8.37
N GLU A 120 7.76 6.87 -8.56
CA GLU A 120 8.43 5.72 -9.17
C GLU A 120 8.30 4.45 -8.30
N GLU A 121 8.60 4.55 -7.01
CA GLU A 121 8.45 3.44 -6.06
C GLU A 121 6.98 2.99 -5.97
N TRP A 122 6.05 3.93 -5.94
CA TRP A 122 4.62 3.63 -5.90
C TRP A 122 4.14 2.94 -7.17
N LEU A 123 4.59 3.41 -8.34
CA LEU A 123 4.29 2.77 -9.63
C LEU A 123 4.86 1.35 -9.68
N HIS A 124 6.11 1.18 -9.23
CA HIS A 124 6.74 -0.13 -9.15
C HIS A 124 5.95 -1.06 -8.23
N LYS A 125 5.59 -0.58 -7.02
CA LYS A 125 4.85 -1.38 -6.05
C LYS A 125 3.47 -1.78 -6.53
N ARG A 126 2.78 -0.88 -7.24
CA ARG A 126 1.51 -1.18 -7.88
C ARG A 126 1.66 -2.31 -8.91
N LYS A 127 2.66 -2.24 -9.78
CA LYS A 127 2.94 -3.29 -10.77
C LYS A 127 3.28 -4.62 -10.11
N GLU A 128 4.08 -4.63 -9.04
CA GLU A 128 4.35 -5.85 -8.25
C GLU A 128 3.06 -6.46 -7.70
N MET A 129 2.16 -5.65 -7.14
CA MET A 129 0.89 -6.13 -6.62
C MET A 129 -0.03 -6.65 -7.73
N GLU A 130 -0.12 -5.94 -8.86
CA GLU A 130 -0.91 -6.37 -10.01
C GLU A 130 -0.42 -7.71 -10.58
N THR A 131 0.91 -7.87 -10.73
CA THR A 131 1.52 -9.12 -11.19
C THR A 131 1.34 -10.26 -10.19
N HIS A 132 1.44 -9.99 -8.89
CA HIS A 132 1.16 -10.98 -7.86
C HIS A 132 -0.29 -11.46 -7.91
N CYS A 133 -1.26 -10.54 -8.03
CA CYS A 133 -2.67 -10.87 -8.19
C CYS A 133 -2.92 -11.69 -9.46
N ALA A 134 -2.30 -11.32 -10.58
CA ALA A 134 -2.40 -12.08 -11.83
C ALA A 134 -1.87 -13.51 -11.69
N SER A 135 -0.71 -13.68 -11.05
CA SER A 135 -0.11 -14.99 -10.77
C SER A 135 -1.01 -15.87 -9.89
N LEU A 136 -1.65 -15.29 -8.87
CA LEU A 136 -2.60 -16.03 -8.03
C LEU A 136 -3.81 -16.53 -8.83
N LEU A 137 -4.36 -15.69 -9.71
CA LEU A 137 -5.50 -16.07 -10.56
C LEU A 137 -5.11 -17.15 -11.58
N GLU A 138 -3.93 -17.04 -12.17
CA GLU A 138 -3.38 -18.04 -13.10
C GLU A 138 -3.20 -19.40 -12.42
N ALA A 139 -2.54 -19.43 -11.26
CA ALA A 139 -2.33 -20.66 -10.50
C ALA A 139 -3.64 -21.38 -10.12
N VAL A 140 -4.70 -20.62 -9.82
CA VAL A 140 -6.03 -21.20 -9.57
C VAL A 140 -6.63 -21.81 -10.82
N ASN A 141 -6.46 -21.17 -11.97
CA ASN A 141 -6.96 -21.70 -13.24
C ASN A 141 -6.20 -22.99 -13.63
N GLU A 142 -4.88 -23.00 -13.56
CA GLU A 142 -4.06 -24.18 -13.83
C GLU A 142 -4.44 -25.34 -12.92
N LYS A 143 -4.59 -25.07 -11.61
CA LYS A 143 -5.01 -26.08 -10.63
C LYS A 143 -6.41 -26.64 -10.97
N ALA A 144 -7.34 -25.77 -11.37
CA ALA A 144 -8.68 -26.19 -11.77
C ALA A 144 -8.67 -27.07 -13.03
N GLU A 145 -7.83 -26.75 -14.01
CA GLU A 145 -7.63 -27.56 -15.21
C GLU A 145 -7.00 -28.92 -14.89
N ALA A 146 -5.96 -28.95 -14.05
CA ALA A 146 -5.34 -30.19 -13.61
C ALA A 146 -6.32 -31.10 -12.86
N GLN A 147 -7.17 -30.52 -12.00
CA GLN A 147 -8.21 -31.27 -11.29
C GLN A 147 -9.25 -31.88 -12.24
N ARG A 148 -9.68 -31.12 -13.26
CA ARG A 148 -10.59 -31.63 -14.31
C ARG A 148 -9.94 -32.77 -15.09
N HIS A 149 -8.71 -32.56 -15.55
CA HIS A 149 -7.98 -33.56 -16.32
C HIS A 149 -7.82 -34.87 -15.56
N HIS A 150 -7.33 -34.80 -14.32
CA HIS A 150 -7.17 -35.97 -13.46
C HIS A 150 -8.50 -36.70 -13.20
N PHE A 151 -9.59 -35.95 -13.04
CA PHE A 151 -10.92 -36.57 -12.88
C PHE A 151 -11.36 -37.32 -14.15
N GLU A 152 -11.21 -36.72 -15.33
CA GLU A 152 -11.58 -37.36 -16.59
C GLU A 152 -10.69 -38.58 -16.90
N GLU A 153 -9.39 -38.52 -16.59
CA GLU A 153 -8.50 -39.70 -16.69
C GLU A 153 -8.96 -40.82 -15.76
N HIS A 154 -9.34 -40.51 -14.53
CA HIS A 154 -9.85 -41.50 -13.59
C HIS A 154 -11.18 -42.10 -14.07
N VAL A 155 -12.08 -41.29 -14.62
CA VAL A 155 -13.34 -41.76 -15.23
C VAL A 155 -13.09 -42.64 -16.44
N ALA A 156 -12.12 -42.28 -17.30
CA ALA A 156 -11.75 -43.07 -18.47
C ALA A 156 -11.10 -44.41 -18.08
N ALA A 157 -10.32 -44.44 -16.99
CA ALA A 157 -9.69 -45.64 -16.47
C ALA A 157 -10.66 -46.54 -15.68
N GLU A 158 -11.75 -46.00 -15.12
CA GLU A 158 -12.79 -46.75 -14.43
C GLU A 158 -13.53 -47.68 -15.41
N ARG A 159 -13.06 -48.93 -15.50
CA ARG A 159 -13.78 -49.99 -16.22
C ARG A 159 -15.13 -50.25 -15.55
N ILE A 160 -16.22 -50.19 -16.32
CA ILE A 160 -17.57 -50.54 -15.85
C ILE A 160 -17.53 -51.97 -15.27
N PRO A 161 -17.79 -52.15 -13.96
CA PRO A 161 -17.76 -53.47 -13.35
C PRO A 161 -18.82 -54.39 -13.96
N PRO A 162 -18.59 -55.72 -13.98
CA PRO A 162 -19.54 -56.67 -14.52
C PRO A 162 -20.85 -56.64 -13.73
N VAL A 163 -21.96 -56.80 -14.45
CA VAL A 163 -23.31 -56.73 -13.89
C VAL A 163 -23.61 -57.97 -13.05
N LYS A 164 -24.06 -57.74 -11.82
CA LYS A 164 -24.58 -58.81 -10.95
C LYS A 164 -26.08 -58.91 -11.16
N PHE A 165 -26.49 -59.86 -11.99
CA PHE A 165 -27.90 -60.05 -12.30
C PHE A 165 -28.75 -60.37 -11.07
N SER A 166 -29.99 -59.89 -11.09
CA SER A 166 -30.95 -60.09 -9.99
C SER A 166 -31.24 -61.57 -9.74
N PRO A 167 -31.74 -61.92 -8.53
CA PRO A 167 -32.24 -63.28 -8.26
C PRO A 167 -33.22 -63.77 -9.32
N LEU A 168 -34.11 -62.90 -9.81
CA LEU A 168 -35.11 -63.23 -10.83
C LEU A 168 -34.46 -63.75 -12.13
N ILE A 169 -33.49 -63.01 -12.68
CA ILE A 169 -32.78 -63.42 -13.90
C ILE A 169 -32.00 -64.71 -13.68
N ARG A 170 -31.32 -64.82 -12.53
CA ARG A 170 -30.57 -66.03 -12.17
C ARG A 170 -31.46 -67.26 -12.04
N ASP A 171 -32.66 -67.10 -11.51
CA ASP A 171 -33.62 -68.20 -11.34
C ASP A 171 -34.28 -68.58 -12.68
N MET A 172 -34.58 -67.61 -13.55
CA MET A 172 -35.02 -67.90 -14.92
C MET A 172 -33.95 -68.68 -15.72
N ILE A 173 -32.66 -68.35 -15.55
CA ILE A 173 -31.57 -69.12 -16.16
C ILE A 173 -31.56 -70.57 -15.66
N LYS A 174 -31.74 -70.78 -14.35
CA LYS A 174 -31.83 -72.15 -13.78
C LYS A 174 -33.06 -72.89 -14.30
N GLN A 175 -34.20 -72.21 -14.43
CA GLN A 175 -35.43 -72.79 -14.97
C GLN A 175 -35.25 -73.21 -16.43
N GLY A 176 -34.56 -72.39 -17.24
CA GLY A 176 -34.22 -72.74 -18.62
C GLY A 176 -33.40 -74.01 -18.73
N LYS A 177 -32.43 -74.23 -17.82
CA LYS A 177 -31.67 -75.49 -17.75
C LYS A 177 -32.55 -76.70 -17.43
N LYS A 178 -33.50 -76.56 -16.50
CA LYS A 178 -34.45 -77.64 -16.16
C LYS A 178 -35.38 -77.96 -17.32
N LEU A 179 -35.89 -76.96 -18.02
CA LEU A 179 -36.76 -77.15 -19.20
C LEU A 179 -36.00 -77.81 -20.36
N ALA A 180 -34.73 -77.46 -20.56
CA ALA A 180 -33.88 -78.11 -21.55
C ALA A 180 -33.62 -79.58 -21.23
N GLN A 181 -33.42 -79.92 -19.95
CA GLN A 181 -33.28 -81.32 -19.49
C GLN A 181 -34.57 -82.14 -19.67
N ALA A 182 -35.73 -81.48 -19.65
CA ALA A 182 -37.03 -82.10 -19.88
C ALA A 182 -37.43 -82.11 -21.39
N GLU A 183 -36.51 -81.75 -22.29
CA GLU A 183 -36.74 -81.70 -23.75
C GLU A 183 -37.89 -80.75 -24.18
N MET A 184 -38.24 -79.78 -23.33
CA MET A 184 -39.29 -78.79 -23.60
C MET A 184 -38.73 -77.59 -24.38
N TYR A 185 -38.26 -77.83 -25.61
CA TYR A 185 -37.49 -76.85 -26.39
C TYR A 185 -38.25 -75.57 -26.74
N ASN A 186 -39.57 -75.65 -26.98
CA ASN A 186 -40.40 -74.47 -27.27
C ASN A 186 -40.45 -73.50 -26.08
N ASP A 187 -40.57 -74.02 -24.86
CA ASP A 187 -40.60 -73.21 -23.64
C ASP A 187 -39.21 -72.67 -23.29
N VAL A 188 -38.15 -73.42 -23.59
CA VAL A 188 -36.77 -72.92 -23.48
C VAL A 188 -36.56 -71.71 -24.39
N LEU A 189 -37.05 -71.74 -25.64
CA LEU A 189 -36.93 -70.60 -26.57
C LEU A 189 -37.65 -69.35 -26.06
N LEU A 190 -38.87 -69.50 -25.52
CA LEU A 190 -39.62 -68.38 -24.95
C LEU A 190 -38.93 -67.81 -23.71
N LEU A 191 -38.47 -68.68 -22.80
CA LEU A 191 -37.78 -68.26 -21.59
C LEU A 191 -36.42 -67.62 -21.90
N HIS A 192 -35.70 -68.11 -22.91
CA HIS A 192 -34.43 -67.52 -23.33
C HIS A 192 -34.60 -66.09 -23.81
N LYS A 193 -35.61 -65.81 -24.66
CA LYS A 193 -35.93 -64.44 -25.10
C LYS A 193 -36.21 -63.53 -23.91
N ARG A 194 -36.94 -64.03 -22.90
CA ARG A 194 -37.27 -63.26 -21.69
C ARG A 194 -36.03 -63.00 -20.82
N VAL A 195 -35.14 -63.98 -20.68
CA VAL A 195 -33.88 -63.85 -19.96
C VAL A 195 -32.98 -62.82 -20.62
N GLU A 196 -32.82 -62.86 -21.95
CA GLU A 196 -31.99 -61.91 -22.68
C GLU A 196 -32.53 -60.48 -22.58
N ALA A 197 -33.86 -60.30 -22.73
CA ALA A 197 -34.48 -59.00 -22.52
C ALA A 197 -34.23 -58.45 -21.10
N GLY A 198 -34.35 -59.30 -20.08
CA GLY A 198 -34.11 -58.90 -18.70
C GLY A 198 -32.64 -58.61 -18.38
N LYS A 199 -31.70 -59.38 -18.96
CA LYS A 199 -30.27 -59.09 -18.82
C LYS A 199 -29.92 -57.73 -19.44
N MET A 200 -30.37 -57.49 -20.67
CA MET A 200 -30.16 -56.21 -21.36
C MET A 200 -30.68 -55.03 -20.51
N GLN A 201 -31.89 -55.16 -19.96
CA GLN A 201 -32.48 -54.13 -19.12
C GLN A 201 -31.67 -53.87 -17.82
N GLU A 202 -31.22 -54.93 -17.14
CA GLU A 202 -30.39 -54.79 -15.94
C GLU A 202 -29.01 -54.21 -16.26
N GLU A 203 -28.42 -54.57 -17.40
CA GLU A 203 -27.16 -53.99 -17.86
C GLU A 203 -27.29 -52.50 -18.20
N GLU A 204 -28.36 -52.11 -18.88
CA GLU A 204 -28.65 -50.70 -19.18
C GLU A 204 -28.87 -49.89 -17.90
N SER A 205 -29.66 -50.42 -16.96
CA SER A 205 -29.90 -49.78 -15.66
C SER A 205 -28.62 -49.62 -14.86
N TRP A 206 -27.76 -50.64 -14.85
CA TRP A 206 -26.45 -50.59 -14.20
C TRP A 206 -25.53 -49.54 -14.81
N LYS A 207 -25.39 -49.55 -16.15
CA LYS A 207 -24.59 -48.54 -16.89
C LYS A 207 -25.08 -47.14 -16.58
N LYS A 208 -26.40 -46.92 -16.62
CA LYS A 208 -27.01 -45.64 -16.28
C LYS A 208 -26.66 -45.21 -14.86
N SER A 209 -26.78 -46.10 -13.87
CA SER A 209 -26.44 -45.79 -12.48
C SER A 209 -24.97 -45.37 -12.28
N ILE A 210 -24.05 -45.97 -13.03
CA ILE A 210 -22.63 -45.59 -12.98
C ILE A 210 -22.42 -44.20 -13.60
N LEU A 211 -23.00 -43.96 -14.78
CA LEU A 211 -22.90 -42.66 -15.45
C LEU A 211 -23.50 -41.54 -14.59
N ASP A 212 -24.66 -41.78 -13.96
CA ASP A 212 -25.29 -40.83 -13.05
C ASP A 212 -24.37 -40.50 -11.86
N LYS A 213 -23.67 -41.49 -11.30
CA LYS A 213 -22.69 -41.28 -10.22
C LYS A 213 -21.49 -40.47 -10.69
N GLN A 214 -20.97 -40.75 -11.89
CA GLN A 214 -19.87 -40.00 -12.48
C GLN A 214 -20.28 -38.54 -12.73
N GLU A 215 -21.50 -38.29 -13.21
CA GLU A 215 -22.03 -36.95 -13.43
C GLU A 215 -22.18 -36.17 -12.11
N VAL A 216 -22.70 -36.81 -11.05
CA VAL A 216 -22.79 -36.19 -9.71
C VAL A 216 -21.40 -35.78 -9.21
N ARG A 217 -20.40 -36.67 -9.33
CA ARG A 217 -19.02 -36.36 -8.94
C ARG A 217 -18.44 -35.21 -9.77
N ARG A 218 -18.71 -35.17 -11.08
CA ARG A 218 -18.29 -34.08 -11.97
C ARG A 218 -18.89 -32.74 -11.51
N LYS A 219 -20.18 -32.71 -11.19
CA LYS A 219 -20.85 -31.51 -10.65
C LYS A 219 -20.26 -31.06 -9.30
N GLN A 220 -19.94 -31.99 -8.41
CA GLN A 220 -19.30 -31.68 -7.13
C GLN A 220 -17.89 -31.08 -7.32
N LEU A 221 -17.13 -31.61 -8.29
CA LEU A 221 -15.82 -31.06 -8.65
C LEU A 221 -15.94 -29.62 -9.17
N GLU A 222 -16.87 -29.36 -10.08
CA GLU A 222 -17.13 -28.02 -10.62
C GLU A 222 -17.54 -27.03 -9.53
N GLN A 223 -18.39 -27.45 -8.58
CA GLN A 223 -18.75 -26.62 -7.43
C GLN A 223 -17.54 -26.28 -6.55
N LYS A 224 -16.66 -27.26 -6.30
CA LYS A 224 -15.43 -27.04 -5.53
C LYS A 224 -14.48 -26.08 -6.24
N ILE A 225 -14.28 -26.25 -7.55
CA ILE A 225 -13.47 -25.35 -8.38
C ILE A 225 -14.06 -23.93 -8.35
N ALA A 226 -15.37 -23.78 -8.50
CA ALA A 226 -16.04 -22.49 -8.46
C ALA A 226 -15.88 -21.80 -7.09
N GLN A 227 -15.95 -22.56 -5.99
CA GLN A 227 -15.71 -22.02 -4.66
C GLN A 227 -14.25 -21.60 -4.47
N GLU A 228 -13.29 -22.38 -4.95
CA GLU A 228 -11.86 -22.01 -4.90
C GLU A 228 -11.59 -20.73 -5.70
N LYS A 229 -12.19 -20.58 -6.88
CA LYS A 229 -12.11 -19.34 -7.68
C LYS A 229 -12.67 -18.13 -6.95
N ARG A 230 -13.87 -18.24 -6.38
CA ARG A 230 -14.48 -17.15 -5.59
C ARG A 230 -13.60 -16.74 -4.40
N ASN A 231 -13.05 -17.72 -3.68
CA ASN A 231 -12.18 -17.43 -2.53
C ASN A 231 -10.91 -16.66 -2.92
N VAL A 232 -10.38 -16.85 -4.13
CA VAL A 232 -9.22 -16.09 -4.62
C VAL A 232 -9.64 -14.74 -5.18
N ASP A 233 -10.75 -14.66 -5.90
CA ASP A 233 -11.32 -13.38 -6.34
C ASP A 233 -11.60 -12.44 -5.14
N GLU A 234 -12.09 -12.98 -4.02
CA GLU A 234 -12.29 -12.23 -2.77
C GLU A 234 -10.99 -11.76 -2.11
N LYS A 235 -9.87 -12.46 -2.32
CA LYS A 235 -8.55 -12.07 -1.79
C LYS A 235 -7.84 -11.04 -2.66
N VAL A 236 -8.15 -11.03 -3.96
CA VAL A 236 -7.55 -10.14 -4.95
C VAL A 236 -8.28 -8.80 -5.02
N ARG A 237 -9.57 -8.76 -4.65
CA ARG A 237 -10.37 -7.53 -4.53
C ARG A 237 -10.11 -6.78 -3.23
#